data_AF-A0A956FRR4-F1
#
_entry.id   AF-A0A956FRR4-F1
#
_cell.length_a   1.000
_cell.length_b   1.000
_cell.length_c   1.000
_cell.angle_alpha   90.00
_cell.angle_beta   90.00
_cell.angle_gamma   90.00
#
_symmetry.space_group_name_H-M   'P 1'
#
loop_
_entity.id
_entity.type
_entity.pdbx_description
1 polymer ?
#
loop_
_entity_poly.entity_id
_entity_poly.type
_entity_poly.pdbx_seq_one_letter_code
_entity_poly.pdbx_strand_id
1 'polypeptide(L)'
;MANAARDPVFWAGVAIAYQDQEAPGETEECVRCHAPHAFVEGRGDALALADLEPVDRSGVDCDLCHRLIDDGETLPGNAKYVIDDVVGIDGKVPKRGPWSYEPGEEPLHSWALGDFLQGSRACGTCHDVTTPRERVDENGQPMGVLFNEQRTFSEWRNSAYGPMGGDTKSCQGCHMPAVSDVAGCGKYMSEGILHATGGRRHDLGGGNRFMIEVLRALYGNDGTAEVDDVFYDIAAENIDATLATAASLEVSAPAAVDLAVGVDGLAVTVTNESGHKLPTGYSEGRVMWIEVTATYMDELVYSSGRWLDGEGPEDDAQVRRYEAIAVDYATDETFHLLRNNHWVVDSRLPPKGLKPDPETDPVGDRYALTGDDVWPHQDTATYSFDPATVVDQTPDDPNDDTLELRVRLLYLVNTPAYLEFLADANMTNSSGAIAFDAFAALGGVQPAVLAEESLSLPLTGLTPPGAETTGGETTGASTGGGTGSTGGGSSSGGTTAASTGAATSGGVASATTSAGGDDEGDGAGCSCRSGGGPLGVTGLLGLGLGLAFGVRRRRHPA
;
A
#
# COMPACT_ATOMS: atom_id res chain seq x y z
N MET A 1 -0.74 6.50 11.18
CA MET A 1 -1.84 6.17 12.13
C MET A 1 -2.24 7.34 13.02
N ALA A 2 -1.29 8.07 13.65
CA ALA A 2 -1.58 9.25 14.51
C ALA A 2 -2.17 10.51 13.80
N ASN A 3 -2.63 10.34 12.57
CA ASN A 3 -3.34 11.35 11.78
C ASN A 3 -4.55 10.73 11.04
N ALA A 4 -4.98 9.51 11.43
CA ALA A 4 -6.08 8.82 10.75
C ALA A 4 -7.39 9.61 10.77
N ALA A 5 -7.64 10.39 11.82
CA ALA A 5 -8.77 11.29 11.92
C ALA A 5 -8.55 12.63 11.18
N ARG A 6 -7.32 13.01 10.84
CA ARG A 6 -7.02 14.23 10.05
C ARG A 6 -7.04 13.99 8.55
N ASP A 7 -7.10 12.73 8.13
CA ASP A 7 -7.10 12.36 6.71
C ASP A 7 -8.39 12.91 6.03
N PRO A 8 -8.28 13.83 5.06
CA PRO A 8 -9.45 14.39 4.39
C PRO A 8 -10.12 13.38 3.45
N VAL A 9 -9.38 12.41 2.89
CA VAL A 9 -9.94 11.34 2.05
C VAL A 9 -10.79 10.40 2.89
N PHE A 10 -10.36 10.12 4.13
CA PHE A 10 -11.18 9.36 5.07
C PHE A 10 -12.56 10.00 5.27
N TRP A 11 -12.64 11.30 5.56
CA TRP A 11 -13.93 11.98 5.76
C TRP A 11 -14.76 12.10 4.50
N ALA A 12 -14.11 12.21 3.33
CA ALA A 12 -14.81 12.13 2.05
C ALA A 12 -15.44 10.74 1.85
N GLY A 13 -14.70 9.67 2.14
CA GLY A 13 -15.21 8.29 2.09
C GLY A 13 -16.35 8.04 3.09
N VAL A 14 -16.23 8.53 4.34
CA VAL A 14 -17.31 8.47 5.34
C VAL A 14 -18.57 9.19 4.84
N ALA A 15 -18.41 10.33 4.18
CA ALA A 15 -19.53 11.07 3.61
C ALA A 15 -20.26 10.30 2.50
N ILE A 16 -19.54 9.58 1.64
CA ILE A 16 -20.13 8.67 0.64
C ILE A 16 -20.81 7.48 1.32
N ALA A 17 -20.11 6.80 2.24
CA ALA A 17 -20.64 5.67 2.98
C ALA A 17 -21.93 6.03 3.74
N TYR A 18 -22.02 7.24 4.30
CA TYR A 18 -23.24 7.71 4.96
C TYR A 18 -24.45 7.82 4.01
N GLN A 19 -24.22 8.13 2.73
CA GLN A 19 -25.27 8.14 1.69
C GLN A 19 -25.70 6.72 1.32
N ASP A 20 -24.76 5.79 1.39
CA ASP A 20 -24.91 4.40 0.94
C ASP A 20 -25.46 3.45 2.02
N GLN A 21 -25.44 3.86 3.29
CA GLN A 21 -25.82 3.01 4.42
C GLN A 21 -27.27 2.53 4.31
N GLU A 22 -27.51 1.27 4.66
CA GLU A 22 -28.87 0.71 4.72
C GLU A 22 -29.46 0.77 6.11
N ALA A 23 -28.62 0.67 7.13
CA ALA A 23 -28.98 0.86 8.52
C ALA A 23 -28.31 2.09 9.12
N PRO A 24 -28.99 2.84 10.01
CA PRO A 24 -28.34 3.90 10.78
C PRO A 24 -27.15 3.36 11.55
N GLY A 25 -26.01 4.06 11.45
CA GLY A 25 -24.81 3.79 12.26
C GLY A 25 -23.76 2.90 11.59
N GLU A 26 -23.94 2.49 10.33
CA GLU A 26 -22.92 1.72 9.61
C GLU A 26 -21.59 2.47 9.49
N THR A 27 -21.63 3.81 9.46
CA THR A 27 -20.43 4.67 9.43
C THR A 27 -19.74 4.81 10.79
N GLU A 28 -20.36 4.40 11.90
CA GLU A 28 -19.72 4.46 13.23
C GLU A 28 -18.48 3.57 13.30
N GLU A 29 -18.48 2.49 12.53
CA GLU A 29 -17.32 1.59 12.44
C GLU A 29 -16.10 2.28 11.82
N CYS A 30 -16.32 3.18 10.85
CA CYS A 30 -15.26 3.98 10.25
C CYS A 30 -14.59 4.86 11.32
N VAL A 31 -15.39 5.53 12.15
CA VAL A 31 -14.93 6.38 13.25
C VAL A 31 -14.24 5.54 14.33
N ARG A 32 -14.73 4.33 14.60
CA ARG A 32 -14.10 3.38 15.53
C ARG A 32 -12.66 3.04 15.15
N CYS A 33 -12.37 2.90 13.86
CA CYS A 33 -11.02 2.66 13.35
C CYS A 33 -10.14 3.93 13.35
N HIS A 34 -10.69 5.05 12.87
CA HIS A 34 -9.90 6.24 12.51
C HIS A 34 -9.84 7.33 13.59
N ALA A 35 -10.85 7.40 14.47
CA ALA A 35 -10.95 8.31 15.60
C ALA A 35 -11.49 7.56 16.85
N PRO A 36 -10.79 6.53 17.33
CA PRO A 36 -11.25 5.65 18.41
C PRO A 36 -11.58 6.37 19.71
N HIS A 37 -10.85 7.45 20.05
CA HIS A 37 -11.17 8.28 21.21
C HIS A 37 -12.56 8.93 21.07
N ALA A 38 -12.90 9.45 19.89
CA ALA A 38 -14.23 9.99 19.61
C ALA A 38 -15.31 8.92 19.77
N PHE A 39 -15.08 7.73 19.21
CA PHE A 39 -16.02 6.61 19.30
C PHE A 39 -16.31 6.21 20.76
N VAL A 40 -15.27 6.03 21.59
CA VAL A 40 -15.43 5.64 22.99
C VAL A 40 -16.15 6.72 23.81
N GLU A 41 -15.93 7.98 23.48
CA GLU A 41 -16.60 9.12 24.11
C GLU A 41 -18.00 9.43 23.53
N GLY A 42 -18.55 8.52 22.72
CA GLY A 42 -19.92 8.60 22.21
C GLY A 42 -20.12 9.53 21.01
N ARG A 43 -19.04 9.88 20.30
CA ARG A 43 -19.04 10.66 19.04
C ARG A 43 -18.76 9.78 17.81
N GLY A 44 -19.25 8.54 17.84
CA GLY A 44 -19.08 7.59 16.74
C GLY A 44 -19.79 8.00 15.44
N ASP A 45 -20.80 8.86 15.54
CA ASP A 45 -21.63 9.33 14.42
C ASP A 45 -21.05 10.54 13.67
N ALA A 46 -19.82 10.94 13.97
CA ALA A 46 -19.12 12.01 13.28
C ALA A 46 -19.01 11.74 11.76
N LEU A 47 -19.27 12.76 10.94
CA LEU A 47 -19.23 12.68 9.47
C LEU A 47 -18.17 13.59 8.84
N ALA A 48 -17.55 14.44 9.65
CA ALA A 48 -16.44 15.30 9.25
C ALA A 48 -15.50 15.58 10.43
N LEU A 49 -14.26 15.98 10.11
CA LEU A 49 -13.28 16.45 11.10
C LEU A 49 -13.81 17.58 12.01
N ALA A 50 -14.73 18.40 11.50
CA ALA A 50 -15.33 19.50 12.24
C ALA A 50 -16.24 19.03 13.40
N ASP A 51 -16.72 17.79 13.34
CA ASP A 51 -17.57 17.18 14.38
C ASP A 51 -16.73 16.67 15.57
N LEU A 52 -15.41 16.59 15.39
CA LEU A 52 -14.48 16.08 16.38
C LEU A 52 -13.99 17.16 17.35
N GLU A 53 -13.81 16.78 18.61
CA GLU A 53 -13.07 17.59 19.57
C GLU A 53 -11.57 17.59 19.22
N PRO A 54 -10.80 18.62 19.61
CA PRO A 54 -9.37 18.68 19.29
C PRO A 54 -8.57 17.43 19.72
N VAL A 55 -8.95 16.80 20.84
CA VAL A 55 -8.29 15.58 21.34
C VAL A 55 -8.51 14.38 20.42
N ASP A 56 -9.67 14.29 19.77
CA ASP A 56 -10.05 13.18 18.87
C ASP A 56 -9.25 13.18 17.57
N ARG A 57 -8.73 14.34 17.16
CA ARG A 57 -8.03 14.52 15.86
C ARG A 57 -6.72 13.76 15.76
N SER A 58 -6.16 13.31 16.89
CA SER A 58 -4.96 12.48 16.93
C SER A 58 -5.19 11.07 16.34
N GLY A 59 -6.44 10.68 16.10
CA GLY A 59 -6.80 9.40 15.50
C GLY A 59 -6.40 8.23 16.39
N VAL A 60 -5.64 7.29 15.84
CA VAL A 60 -5.10 6.14 16.61
C VAL A 60 -3.90 6.61 17.43
N ASP A 61 -4.14 6.80 18.73
CA ASP A 61 -3.16 7.33 19.69
C ASP A 61 -2.62 6.28 20.67
N CYS A 62 -1.75 6.73 21.56
CA CYS A 62 -1.15 5.90 22.61
C CYS A 62 -2.22 5.24 23.49
N ASP A 63 -3.31 5.94 23.74
CA ASP A 63 -4.33 5.52 24.69
C ASP A 63 -5.12 4.34 24.16
N LEU A 64 -5.49 4.34 22.88
CA LEU A 64 -6.11 3.17 22.28
C LEU A 64 -5.16 1.96 22.37
N CYS A 65 -4.00 2.02 21.70
CA CYS A 65 -3.12 0.86 21.57
C CYS A 65 -2.66 0.34 22.92
N HIS A 66 -2.14 1.20 23.79
CA HIS A 66 -1.64 0.79 25.10
C HIS A 66 -2.72 0.44 26.12
N ARG A 67 -4.01 0.47 25.76
CA ARG A 67 -5.10 -0.08 26.59
C ARG A 67 -5.74 -1.31 25.97
N LEU A 68 -5.37 -1.71 24.75
CA LEU A 68 -5.89 -2.93 24.15
C LEU A 68 -5.53 -4.16 24.98
N ILE A 69 -6.53 -5.02 25.20
CA ILE A 69 -6.37 -6.33 25.85
C ILE A 69 -7.01 -7.42 25.02
N ASP A 70 -6.52 -8.65 25.21
CA ASP A 70 -7.20 -9.86 24.76
C ASP A 70 -8.13 -10.35 25.86
N ASP A 71 -9.42 -10.47 25.57
CA ASP A 71 -10.41 -11.09 26.45
C ASP A 71 -10.60 -12.59 26.17
N GLY A 72 -9.93 -13.13 25.14
CA GLY A 72 -10.06 -14.51 24.68
C GLY A 72 -11.37 -14.81 23.95
N GLU A 73 -12.25 -13.82 23.76
CA GLU A 73 -13.58 -13.97 23.16
C GLU A 73 -13.72 -13.15 21.87
N THR A 74 -13.14 -11.96 21.85
CA THR A 74 -13.28 -10.99 20.77
C THR A 74 -12.35 -11.31 19.60
N LEU A 75 -12.95 -11.65 18.45
CA LEU A 75 -12.24 -11.97 17.22
C LEU A 75 -11.67 -10.72 16.50
N PRO A 76 -10.63 -10.89 15.66
CA PRO A 76 -10.08 -9.76 14.88
C PRO A 76 -11.11 -9.22 13.89
N GLY A 77 -10.87 -7.97 13.50
CA GLY A 77 -11.61 -7.27 12.46
C GLY A 77 -12.65 -6.26 12.93
N ASN A 78 -12.99 -5.36 12.01
CA ASN A 78 -14.03 -4.33 12.18
C ASN A 78 -13.85 -3.46 13.45
N ALA A 79 -12.58 -3.23 13.84
CA ALA A 79 -12.16 -2.57 15.07
C ALA A 79 -12.86 -3.07 16.34
N LYS A 80 -13.20 -4.36 16.42
CA LYS A 80 -13.75 -4.99 17.64
C LYS A 80 -12.67 -5.09 18.72
N TYR A 81 -12.25 -3.97 19.27
CA TYR A 81 -11.30 -3.91 20.37
C TYR A 81 -11.99 -4.05 21.72
N VAL A 82 -11.24 -4.60 22.67
CA VAL A 82 -11.48 -4.50 24.11
C VAL A 82 -10.39 -3.62 24.69
N ILE A 83 -10.79 -2.63 25.48
CA ILE A 83 -9.88 -1.73 26.18
C ILE A 83 -9.94 -1.97 27.68
N ASP A 84 -8.78 -1.89 28.32
CA ASP A 84 -8.66 -1.87 29.77
C ASP A 84 -8.96 -0.46 30.28
N ASP A 85 -10.05 -0.35 31.02
CA ASP A 85 -10.53 0.89 31.66
C ASP A 85 -10.45 0.80 33.19
N VAL A 86 -9.77 -0.23 33.71
CA VAL A 86 -9.64 -0.43 35.14
C VAL A 86 -8.69 0.62 35.71
N VAL A 87 -9.22 1.45 36.61
CA VAL A 87 -8.46 2.48 37.31
C VAL A 87 -7.49 1.83 38.30
N GLY A 88 -6.19 2.10 38.11
CA GLY A 88 -5.11 1.66 38.98
C GLY A 88 -5.11 2.37 40.34
N ILE A 89 -4.18 1.95 41.20
CA ILE A 89 -4.08 2.44 42.59
C ILE A 89 -3.77 3.94 42.70
N ASP A 90 -3.20 4.52 41.64
CA ASP A 90 -2.88 5.95 41.52
C ASP A 90 -4.01 6.78 40.90
N GLY A 91 -5.19 6.17 40.68
CA GLY A 91 -6.37 6.84 40.14
C GLY A 91 -6.35 7.02 38.64
N LYS A 92 -5.49 6.31 37.91
CA LYS A 92 -5.34 6.40 36.45
C LYS A 92 -5.38 5.01 35.82
N VAL A 93 -5.79 4.95 34.55
CA VAL A 93 -5.78 3.69 33.79
C VAL A 93 -4.34 3.37 33.33
N PRO A 94 -3.79 2.19 33.65
CA PRO A 94 -2.43 1.84 33.27
C PRO A 94 -2.29 1.63 31.76
N LYS A 95 -1.14 2.06 31.22
CA LYS A 95 -0.70 1.74 29.86
C LYS A 95 0.05 0.41 29.85
N ARG A 96 -0.33 -0.50 28.96
CA ARG A 96 0.24 -1.83 28.81
C ARG A 96 1.38 -1.84 27.82
N GLY A 97 2.46 -2.52 28.15
CA GLY A 97 3.61 -2.68 27.27
C GLY A 97 4.46 -3.90 27.64
N PRO A 98 5.51 -4.18 26.85
CA PRO A 98 6.32 -5.38 27.04
C PRO A 98 7.31 -5.28 28.21
N TRP A 99 7.38 -4.14 28.90
CA TRP A 99 8.39 -3.86 29.89
C TRP A 99 7.85 -3.95 31.32
N SER A 100 8.71 -4.47 32.19
CA SER A 100 8.62 -4.32 33.64
C SER A 100 9.67 -3.33 34.10
N TYR A 101 9.33 -2.49 35.08
CA TYR A 101 10.24 -1.46 35.60
C TYR A 101 10.61 -1.73 37.05
N GLU A 102 11.88 -1.50 37.38
CA GLU A 102 12.33 -1.46 38.77
C GLU A 102 11.88 -0.15 39.44
N PRO A 103 11.75 -0.12 40.78
CA PRO A 103 11.34 1.08 41.49
C PRO A 103 12.25 2.29 41.22
N GLY A 104 11.67 3.39 40.73
CA GLY A 104 12.37 4.62 40.35
C GLY A 104 12.72 4.73 38.86
N GLU A 105 12.48 3.69 38.07
CA GLU A 105 12.72 3.66 36.61
C GLU A 105 11.42 3.61 35.80
N GLU A 106 10.26 3.74 36.47
CA GLU A 106 8.95 3.66 35.84
C GLU A 106 8.64 4.86 34.92
N PRO A 107 7.79 4.70 33.90
CA PRO A 107 7.32 5.81 33.07
C PRO A 107 6.51 6.82 33.91
N LEU A 108 6.38 8.06 33.39
CA LEU A 108 5.65 9.15 34.06
C LEU A 108 4.12 9.01 34.06
N HIS A 109 3.62 7.82 33.72
CA HIS A 109 2.22 7.44 33.76
C HIS A 109 2.11 6.03 34.35
N SER A 110 0.91 5.67 34.79
CA SER A 110 0.60 4.32 35.26
C SER A 110 0.90 3.31 34.18
N TRP A 111 1.43 2.15 34.57
CA TRP A 111 1.86 1.12 33.62
C TRP A 111 1.47 -0.27 34.13
N ALA A 112 1.37 -1.21 33.20
CA ALA A 112 1.20 -2.64 33.48
C ALA A 112 1.92 -3.46 32.40
N LEU A 113 2.33 -4.68 32.75
CA LEU A 113 2.84 -5.62 31.75
C LEU A 113 1.68 -6.09 30.85
N GLY A 114 1.94 -6.21 29.55
CA GLY A 114 0.99 -6.75 28.58
C GLY A 114 1.70 -7.47 27.43
N ASP A 115 1.10 -8.58 27.01
CA ASP A 115 1.55 -9.45 25.93
C ASP A 115 0.79 -9.22 24.62
N PHE A 116 -0.48 -8.82 24.69
CA PHE A 116 -1.34 -8.67 23.51
C PHE A 116 -0.73 -7.79 22.40
N LEU A 117 -0.11 -6.67 22.76
CA LEU A 117 0.52 -5.74 21.82
C LEU A 117 1.77 -6.28 21.14
N GLN A 118 2.33 -7.38 21.63
CA GLN A 118 3.48 -8.05 21.01
C GLN A 118 3.03 -8.97 19.86
N GLY A 119 1.79 -9.45 19.88
CA GLY A 119 1.21 -10.32 18.87
C GLY A 119 0.56 -9.55 17.71
N SER A 120 0.69 -10.06 16.49
CA SER A 120 0.08 -9.46 15.29
C SER A 120 -1.44 -9.40 15.31
N ARG A 121 -2.07 -10.22 16.17
CA ARG A 121 -3.51 -10.16 16.44
C ARG A 121 -3.96 -8.77 16.89
N ALA A 122 -3.15 -8.00 17.61
CA ALA A 122 -3.49 -6.62 17.98
C ALA A 122 -3.77 -5.76 16.74
N CYS A 123 -2.93 -5.85 15.70
CA CYS A 123 -3.09 -5.14 14.43
C CYS A 123 -4.33 -5.63 13.65
N GLY A 124 -4.59 -6.94 13.70
CA GLY A 124 -5.76 -7.56 13.07
C GLY A 124 -7.10 -7.08 13.62
N THR A 125 -7.12 -6.38 14.76
CA THR A 125 -8.34 -5.73 15.26
C THR A 125 -8.89 -4.72 14.25
N CYS A 126 -8.02 -3.94 13.60
CA CYS A 126 -8.43 -2.91 12.64
C CYS A 126 -8.10 -3.27 11.18
N HIS A 127 -7.05 -4.07 10.94
CA HIS A 127 -6.58 -4.41 9.59
C HIS A 127 -7.22 -5.68 8.99
N ASP A 128 -8.51 -5.86 9.26
CA ASP A 128 -9.36 -6.92 8.70
C ASP A 128 -10.81 -6.35 8.66
N VAL A 129 -11.30 -5.94 7.50
CA VAL A 129 -12.55 -5.15 7.38
C VAL A 129 -13.56 -5.90 6.53
N THR A 130 -14.76 -6.09 7.08
CA THR A 130 -15.86 -6.81 6.42
C THR A 130 -17.08 -5.92 6.38
N THR A 131 -17.67 -5.69 5.21
CA THR A 131 -18.92 -4.92 5.13
C THR A 131 -20.12 -5.86 5.37
N PRO A 132 -21.29 -5.35 5.76
CA PRO A 132 -22.46 -6.19 6.03
C PRO A 132 -23.09 -6.80 4.77
N ARG A 133 -22.50 -6.57 3.58
CA ARG A 133 -23.00 -7.09 2.31
C ARG A 133 -22.66 -8.56 2.15
N GLU A 134 -23.63 -9.35 1.67
CA GLU A 134 -23.37 -10.73 1.29
C GLU A 134 -22.52 -10.75 0.01
N ARG A 135 -21.35 -11.41 0.06
CA ARG A 135 -20.50 -11.55 -1.11
C ARG A 135 -21.16 -12.44 -2.15
N VAL A 136 -21.09 -12.03 -3.41
CA VAL A 136 -21.59 -12.81 -4.55
C VAL A 136 -20.48 -13.20 -5.53
N ASP A 137 -20.66 -14.34 -6.19
CA ASP A 137 -19.79 -14.80 -7.29
C ASP A 137 -20.09 -14.07 -8.62
N GLU A 138 -19.39 -14.46 -9.69
CA GLU A 138 -19.57 -13.91 -11.04
C GLU A 138 -21.00 -14.05 -11.59
N ASN A 139 -21.78 -14.99 -11.06
CA ASN A 139 -23.17 -15.26 -11.44
C ASN A 139 -24.18 -14.64 -10.46
N GLY A 140 -23.72 -13.79 -9.54
CA GLY A 140 -24.55 -13.15 -8.53
C GLY A 140 -25.06 -14.13 -7.47
N GLN A 141 -24.45 -15.32 -7.35
CA GLN A 141 -24.85 -16.29 -6.34
C GLN A 141 -24.16 -15.97 -5.00
N PRO A 142 -24.91 -16.00 -3.89
CA PRO A 142 -24.35 -15.89 -2.56
C PRO A 142 -23.22 -16.88 -2.28
N MET A 143 -22.10 -16.37 -1.79
CA MET A 143 -20.95 -17.18 -1.37
C MET A 143 -21.06 -17.66 0.09
N GLY A 144 -22.09 -17.22 0.83
CA GLY A 144 -22.30 -17.59 2.24
C GLY A 144 -21.32 -16.91 3.21
N VAL A 145 -20.60 -15.90 2.72
CA VAL A 145 -19.71 -15.03 3.51
C VAL A 145 -20.07 -13.57 3.24
N LEU A 146 -19.74 -12.70 4.20
CA LEU A 146 -19.86 -11.26 4.01
C LEU A 146 -18.71 -10.74 3.13
N PHE A 147 -18.89 -9.55 2.58
CA PHE A 147 -17.95 -8.97 1.63
C PHE A 147 -16.66 -8.54 2.32
N ASN A 148 -15.57 -9.12 1.82
CA ASN A 148 -14.24 -9.05 2.39
C ASN A 148 -13.46 -7.81 1.91
N GLU A 149 -13.94 -6.62 2.25
CA GLU A 149 -13.39 -5.33 1.79
C GLU A 149 -11.88 -5.17 2.03
N GLN A 150 -11.38 -5.53 3.22
CA GLN A 150 -9.94 -5.55 3.50
C GLN A 150 -9.55 -6.83 4.24
N ARG A 151 -8.45 -7.47 3.83
CA ARG A 151 -8.00 -8.74 4.40
C ARG A 151 -6.53 -8.76 4.79
N THR A 152 -5.90 -7.61 5.05
CA THR A 152 -4.46 -7.52 5.33
C THR A 152 -3.99 -8.49 6.42
N PHE A 153 -4.72 -8.58 7.54
CA PHE A 153 -4.39 -9.52 8.61
C PHE A 153 -4.59 -10.97 8.19
N SER A 154 -5.69 -11.28 7.51
CA SER A 154 -5.98 -12.64 7.03
C SER A 154 -5.00 -13.11 5.94
N GLU A 155 -4.62 -12.23 5.02
CA GLU A 155 -3.56 -12.43 4.02
C GLU A 155 -2.22 -12.77 4.71
N TRP A 156 -1.86 -12.03 5.76
CA TRP A 156 -0.67 -12.32 6.56
C TRP A 156 -0.76 -13.64 7.32
N ARG A 157 -1.88 -13.88 8.00
CA ARG A 157 -2.09 -15.08 8.82
C ARG A 157 -1.96 -16.35 7.97
N ASN A 158 -2.40 -16.28 6.72
CA ASN A 158 -2.41 -17.39 5.76
C ASN A 158 -1.14 -17.47 4.89
N SER A 159 -0.12 -16.64 5.14
CA SER A 159 1.16 -16.64 4.40
C SER A 159 2.27 -17.40 5.12
N ALA A 160 3.46 -17.46 4.51
CA ALA A 160 4.67 -18.02 5.11
C ALA A 160 5.13 -17.27 6.38
N TYR A 161 4.66 -16.05 6.60
CA TYR A 161 5.00 -15.23 7.77
C TYR A 161 3.99 -15.34 8.92
N GLY A 162 2.80 -15.88 8.65
CA GLY A 162 1.79 -16.14 9.66
C GLY A 162 2.15 -17.30 10.59
N PRO A 163 1.36 -17.57 11.64
CA PRO A 163 1.70 -18.54 12.68
C PRO A 163 1.92 -19.98 12.19
N MET A 164 1.34 -20.33 11.04
CA MET A 164 1.46 -21.66 10.43
C MET A 164 2.53 -21.74 9.33
N GLY A 165 3.23 -20.64 9.08
CA GLY A 165 4.28 -20.55 8.07
C GLY A 165 5.65 -20.98 8.57
N GLY A 166 6.60 -21.17 7.64
CA GLY A 166 7.99 -21.53 7.95
C GLY A 166 8.91 -20.34 8.21
N ASP A 167 8.48 -19.12 7.88
CA ASP A 167 9.26 -17.88 7.94
C ASP A 167 8.57 -16.85 8.85
N THR A 168 8.06 -17.29 10.01
CA THR A 168 7.20 -16.50 10.90
C THR A 168 7.78 -15.11 11.20
N LYS A 169 7.00 -14.06 10.92
CA LYS A 169 7.36 -12.67 11.22
C LYS A 169 6.12 -11.87 11.57
N SER A 170 6.11 -11.21 12.72
CA SER A 170 4.97 -10.41 13.16
C SER A 170 4.84 -9.10 12.38
N CYS A 171 3.63 -8.54 12.33
CA CYS A 171 3.36 -7.18 11.83
C CYS A 171 4.32 -6.16 12.45
N GLN A 172 4.51 -6.23 13.78
CA GLN A 172 5.42 -5.39 14.54
C GLN A 172 6.88 -5.59 14.09
N GLY A 173 7.28 -6.82 13.74
CA GLY A 173 8.62 -7.12 13.25
C GLY A 173 8.98 -6.42 11.93
N CYS A 174 7.99 -6.00 11.13
CA CYS A 174 8.20 -5.17 9.94
C CYS A 174 7.92 -3.68 10.22
N HIS A 175 6.75 -3.37 10.76
CA HIS A 175 6.22 -2.00 10.84
C HIS A 175 6.63 -1.26 12.12
N MET A 176 7.22 -1.95 13.09
CA MET A 176 7.76 -1.37 14.31
C MET A 176 9.20 -1.84 14.56
N PRO A 177 10.19 -1.40 13.76
CA PRO A 177 11.55 -1.90 13.84
C PRO A 177 12.14 -1.84 15.25
N ALA A 178 12.91 -2.88 15.60
CA ALA A 178 13.63 -2.94 16.86
C ALA A 178 14.71 -1.87 16.96
N VAL A 179 14.84 -1.23 18.12
CA VAL A 179 15.90 -0.25 18.42
C VAL A 179 16.52 -0.52 19.78
N SER A 180 17.84 -0.38 19.87
CA SER A 180 18.59 -0.64 21.11
C SER A 180 18.61 0.56 22.07
N ASP A 181 18.26 1.74 21.60
CA ASP A 181 18.45 3.03 22.26
C ASP A 181 17.12 3.75 22.51
N VAL A 182 16.22 3.11 23.27
CA VAL A 182 14.96 3.74 23.70
C VAL A 182 14.70 3.57 25.19
N ALA A 183 14.15 4.61 25.81
CA ALA A 183 13.91 4.70 27.26
C ALA A 183 12.47 4.41 27.69
N GLY A 184 11.57 4.19 26.74
CA GLY A 184 10.13 4.09 26.96
C GLY A 184 9.42 5.39 27.35
N CYS A 185 10.15 6.42 27.76
CA CYS A 185 9.64 7.78 27.95
C CYS A 185 10.65 8.81 27.40
N GLY A 186 10.17 9.79 26.63
CA GLY A 186 11.02 10.83 26.04
C GLY A 186 11.84 11.64 27.05
N LYS A 187 11.35 11.78 28.29
CA LYS A 187 12.11 12.42 29.38
C LYS A 187 13.41 11.65 29.67
N TYR A 188 13.33 10.33 29.83
CA TYR A 188 14.47 9.48 30.16
C TYR A 188 15.47 9.35 29.01
N MET A 189 15.00 9.48 27.77
CA MET A 189 15.87 9.60 26.60
C MET A 189 16.83 10.79 26.73
N SER A 190 16.33 11.95 27.18
CA SER A 190 17.18 13.15 27.39
C SER A 190 18.19 13.01 28.54
N GLU A 191 17.97 12.05 29.44
CA GLU A 191 18.83 11.71 30.57
C GLU A 191 19.80 10.56 30.24
N GLY A 192 19.74 10.00 29.01
CA GLY A 192 20.57 8.88 28.56
C GLY A 192 20.22 7.54 29.21
N ILE A 193 19.07 7.45 29.87
CA ILE A 193 18.57 6.23 30.50
C ILE A 193 17.87 5.43 29.40
N LEU A 194 18.36 4.22 29.10
CA LEU A 194 17.81 3.34 28.07
C LEU A 194 17.25 2.08 28.71
N HIS A 195 16.19 1.53 28.14
CA HIS A 195 15.68 0.23 28.59
C HIS A 195 16.65 -0.88 28.16
N ALA A 196 16.98 -1.79 29.07
CA ALA A 196 18.04 -2.79 28.88
C ALA A 196 17.82 -3.71 27.67
N THR A 197 16.56 -3.93 27.27
CA THR A 197 16.17 -4.77 26.13
C THR A 197 16.01 -3.98 24.82
N GLY A 198 16.26 -2.67 24.82
CA GLY A 198 15.78 -1.79 23.76
C GLY A 198 14.25 -1.82 23.66
N GLY A 199 13.71 -1.38 22.52
CA GLY A 199 12.27 -1.33 22.25
C GLY A 199 11.95 -1.32 20.76
N ARG A 200 10.81 -0.69 20.41
CA ARG A 200 10.24 -0.72 19.07
C ARG A 200 9.91 0.71 18.63
N ARG A 201 10.30 1.07 17.41
CA ARG A 201 9.91 2.35 16.80
C ARG A 201 8.43 2.32 16.42
N HIS A 202 7.77 3.47 16.53
CA HIS A 202 6.37 3.63 16.13
C HIS A 202 6.27 4.22 14.72
N ASP A 203 7.08 3.70 13.80
CA ASP A 203 7.16 4.21 12.42
C ASP A 203 5.87 3.96 11.69
N LEU A 204 5.43 2.69 11.70
CA LEU A 204 4.12 2.26 11.23
C LEU A 204 3.81 2.79 9.81
N GLY A 205 4.87 2.86 8.99
CA GLY A 205 4.83 3.32 7.60
C GLY A 205 4.05 2.35 6.71
N GLY A 206 3.35 2.90 5.74
CA GLY A 206 2.56 2.17 4.75
C GLY A 206 2.51 2.92 3.41
N GLY A 207 1.54 2.59 2.56
CA GLY A 207 1.49 3.10 1.18
C GLY A 207 1.17 4.59 0.99
N ASN A 208 0.53 5.27 1.96
CA ASN A 208 -0.06 6.60 1.72
C ASN A 208 0.95 7.75 1.87
N ARG A 209 2.07 7.69 1.13
CA ARG A 209 3.20 8.61 1.22
C ARG A 209 2.85 10.06 0.87
N PHE A 210 2.10 10.28 -0.21
CA PHE A 210 1.73 11.63 -0.65
C PHE A 210 0.75 12.31 0.32
N MET A 211 -0.10 11.54 1.00
CA MET A 211 -0.99 12.09 2.05
C MET A 211 -0.21 12.74 3.19
N ILE A 212 1.02 12.31 3.48
CA ILE A 212 1.85 12.99 4.47
C ILE A 212 2.17 14.43 4.05
N GLU A 213 2.38 14.69 2.75
CA GLU A 213 2.57 16.05 2.23
C GLU A 213 1.27 16.86 2.33
N VAL A 214 0.13 16.24 2.03
CA VAL A 214 -1.20 16.87 2.17
C VAL A 214 -1.45 17.25 3.64
N LEU A 215 -1.21 16.34 4.57
CA LEU A 215 -1.37 16.59 6.01
C LEU A 215 -0.38 17.65 6.51
N ARG A 216 0.87 17.65 6.01
CA ARG A 216 1.85 18.70 6.30
C ARG A 216 1.36 20.07 5.81
N ALA A 217 0.81 20.16 4.61
CA ALA A 217 0.26 21.41 4.10
C ALA A 217 -0.95 21.91 4.90
N LEU A 218 -1.83 21.00 5.34
CA LEU A 218 -3.05 21.36 6.09
C LEU A 218 -2.79 21.64 7.58
N TYR A 219 -1.91 20.86 8.22
CA TYR A 219 -1.76 20.83 9.68
C TYR A 219 -0.35 21.15 10.17
N GLY A 220 0.62 21.25 9.27
CA GLY A 220 1.98 21.70 9.52
C GLY A 220 2.07 23.17 9.87
N ASN A 221 3.29 23.67 9.95
CA ASN A 221 3.63 25.04 10.37
C ASN A 221 2.94 26.11 9.52
N ASP A 222 2.83 25.88 8.21
CA ASP A 222 2.20 26.80 7.25
C ASP A 222 0.68 26.61 7.14
N GLY A 223 0.16 25.52 7.71
CA GLY A 223 -1.27 25.22 7.78
C GLY A 223 -1.88 25.71 9.10
N THR A 224 -2.44 24.79 9.89
CA THR A 224 -3.01 25.09 11.21
C THR A 224 -1.99 25.10 12.36
N ALA A 225 -0.75 24.65 12.12
CA ALA A 225 0.29 24.47 13.13
C ALA A 225 -0.15 23.57 14.30
N GLU A 226 -1.02 22.58 14.04
CA GLU A 226 -1.40 21.55 15.01
C GLU A 226 -0.26 20.55 15.26
N VAL A 227 0.58 20.32 14.24
CA VAL A 227 1.72 19.39 14.27
C VAL A 227 2.91 20.04 13.60
N ASP A 228 4.07 20.05 14.25
CA ASP A 228 5.29 20.62 13.64
C ASP A 228 5.73 19.82 12.41
N ASP A 229 6.18 20.51 11.36
CA ASP A 229 6.63 19.89 10.08
C ASP A 229 7.64 18.75 10.25
N VAL A 230 8.51 18.85 11.26
CA VAL A 230 9.55 17.84 11.54
C VAL A 230 8.97 16.43 11.71
N PHE A 231 7.75 16.31 12.26
CA PHE A 231 7.10 15.01 12.42
C PHE A 231 6.58 14.44 11.10
N TYR A 232 6.14 15.31 10.19
CA TYR A 232 5.77 14.90 8.83
C TYR A 232 7.01 14.51 8.03
N ASP A 233 8.11 15.26 8.14
CA ASP A 233 9.37 14.94 7.47
C ASP A 233 9.90 13.56 7.93
N ILE A 234 9.90 13.29 9.24
CA ILE A 234 10.27 11.97 9.79
C ILE A 234 9.32 10.87 9.28
N ALA A 235 8.01 11.11 9.24
CA ALA A 235 7.04 10.13 8.77
C ALA A 235 7.25 9.81 7.28
N ALA A 236 7.49 10.84 6.47
CA ALA A 236 7.81 10.73 5.05
C ALA A 236 9.06 9.87 4.82
N GLU A 237 10.17 10.17 5.50
CA GLU A 237 11.42 9.40 5.40
C GLU A 237 11.23 7.92 5.79
N ASN A 238 10.46 7.66 6.86
CA ASN A 238 10.19 6.29 7.32
C ASN A 238 9.31 5.50 6.34
N ILE A 239 8.35 6.17 5.71
CA ILE A 239 7.52 5.56 4.67
C ILE A 239 8.38 5.24 3.45
N ASP A 240 9.24 6.17 3.01
CA ASP A 240 10.13 5.95 1.86
C ASP A 240 11.06 4.76 2.09
N ALA A 241 11.63 4.66 3.29
CA ALA A 241 12.45 3.50 3.69
C ALA A 241 11.65 2.18 3.74
N THR A 242 10.37 2.22 4.14
CA THR A 242 9.50 1.04 4.18
C THR A 242 9.13 0.59 2.76
N LEU A 243 8.73 1.52 1.90
CA LEU A 243 8.29 1.23 0.53
C LEU A 243 9.41 0.63 -0.33
N ALA A 244 10.65 1.09 -0.14
CA ALA A 244 11.82 0.53 -0.83
C ALA A 244 12.11 -0.94 -0.50
N THR A 245 11.47 -1.50 0.54
CA THR A 245 11.61 -2.92 0.92
C THR A 245 10.40 -3.77 0.56
N ALA A 246 9.34 -3.17 0.00
CA ALA A 246 8.06 -3.85 -0.22
C ALA A 246 8.09 -4.80 -1.43
N ALA A 247 8.93 -4.52 -2.43
CA ALA A 247 9.04 -5.30 -3.65
C ALA A 247 10.48 -5.33 -4.18
N SER A 248 10.78 -6.37 -4.95
CA SER A 248 11.95 -6.41 -5.83
C SER A 248 11.53 -6.50 -7.30
N LEU A 249 12.37 -5.96 -8.19
CA LEU A 249 12.16 -5.86 -9.63
C LEU A 249 13.38 -6.45 -10.34
N GLU A 250 13.14 -7.30 -11.33
CA GLU A 250 14.18 -7.85 -12.21
C GLU A 250 13.78 -7.67 -13.68
N VAL A 251 14.66 -7.11 -14.50
CA VAL A 251 14.43 -6.90 -15.93
C VAL A 251 15.32 -7.83 -16.77
N SER A 252 14.71 -8.58 -17.68
CA SER A 252 15.37 -9.34 -18.73
C SER A 252 15.09 -8.71 -20.10
N ALA A 253 16.06 -7.95 -20.60
CA ALA A 253 15.99 -7.26 -21.88
C ALA A 253 16.86 -7.92 -22.96
N PRO A 254 16.57 -7.72 -24.26
CA PRO A 254 17.47 -8.14 -25.33
C PRO A 254 18.82 -7.40 -25.25
N ALA A 255 19.89 -8.04 -25.74
CA ALA A 255 21.24 -7.48 -25.68
C ALA A 255 21.47 -6.26 -26.61
N ALA A 256 20.57 -6.05 -27.58
CA ALA A 256 20.53 -4.92 -28.51
C ALA A 256 19.12 -4.82 -29.09
N VAL A 257 18.75 -3.65 -29.61
CA VAL A 257 17.45 -3.38 -30.24
C VAL A 257 17.66 -2.93 -31.68
N ASP A 258 16.91 -3.53 -32.61
CA ASP A 258 16.78 -3.05 -33.99
C ASP A 258 15.38 -2.44 -34.17
N LEU A 259 15.31 -1.11 -34.34
CA LEU A 259 14.03 -0.40 -34.47
C LEU A 259 13.22 -0.86 -35.68
N ALA A 260 13.86 -1.40 -36.73
CA ALA A 260 13.14 -1.93 -37.89
C ALA A 260 12.42 -3.27 -37.60
N VAL A 261 12.80 -3.94 -36.51
CA VAL A 261 12.22 -5.22 -36.06
C VAL A 261 11.29 -5.01 -34.86
N GLY A 262 11.61 -4.05 -33.99
CA GLY A 262 10.93 -3.85 -32.72
C GLY A 262 11.61 -4.59 -31.56
N VAL A 263 10.91 -4.70 -30.44
CA VAL A 263 11.35 -5.43 -29.25
C VAL A 263 10.39 -6.60 -29.02
N ASP A 264 10.94 -7.78 -28.77
CA ASP A 264 10.14 -8.93 -28.36
C ASP A 264 10.78 -9.60 -27.14
N GLY A 265 9.95 -10.04 -26.20
CA GLY A 265 10.40 -10.79 -25.03
C GLY A 265 11.11 -9.98 -23.95
N LEU A 266 10.89 -8.66 -23.84
CA LEU A 266 11.29 -7.91 -22.64
C LEU A 266 10.47 -8.44 -21.46
N ALA A 267 11.10 -9.11 -20.51
CA ALA A 267 10.43 -9.67 -19.35
C ALA A 267 10.75 -8.84 -18.10
N VAL A 268 9.72 -8.51 -17.32
CA VAL A 268 9.84 -7.81 -16.05
C VAL A 268 9.21 -8.68 -14.97
N THR A 269 10.02 -9.10 -13.99
CA THR A 269 9.55 -9.87 -12.84
C THR A 269 9.47 -8.98 -11.62
N VAL A 270 8.31 -8.98 -10.97
CA VAL A 270 8.08 -8.32 -9.68
C VAL A 270 7.92 -9.39 -8.61
N THR A 271 8.63 -9.26 -7.49
CA THR A 271 8.46 -10.10 -6.30
C THR A 271 7.84 -9.30 -5.16
N ASN A 272 6.84 -9.86 -4.50
CA ASN A 272 6.28 -9.32 -3.26
C ASN A 272 7.14 -9.76 -2.06
N GLU A 273 7.76 -8.79 -1.39
CA GLU A 273 8.60 -9.01 -0.20
C GLU A 273 7.81 -8.79 1.12
N SER A 274 6.53 -8.43 1.01
CA SER A 274 5.64 -8.19 2.13
C SER A 274 4.91 -9.47 2.58
N GLY A 275 4.40 -9.43 3.82
CA GLY A 275 3.70 -10.57 4.42
C GLY A 275 2.24 -10.74 4.01
N HIS A 276 1.69 -9.80 3.23
CA HIS A 276 0.30 -9.71 2.78
C HIS A 276 0.28 -9.42 1.26
N LYS A 277 -0.88 -9.22 0.64
CA LYS A 277 -0.91 -8.85 -0.80
C LYS A 277 -0.15 -7.53 -1.02
N LEU A 278 0.41 -7.36 -2.21
CA LEU A 278 1.04 -6.12 -2.63
C LEU A 278 0.31 -5.51 -3.84
N PRO A 279 -0.32 -4.34 -3.67
CA PRO A 279 -0.58 -3.67 -2.39
C PRO A 279 -1.74 -4.32 -1.60
N THR A 280 -1.79 -4.19 -0.27
CA THR A 280 -2.90 -4.66 0.59
C THR A 280 -3.80 -3.48 1.04
N GLY A 281 -4.86 -3.78 1.79
CA GLY A 281 -5.73 -2.81 2.45
C GLY A 281 -6.87 -2.34 1.56
N TYR A 282 -7.34 -1.11 1.82
CA TYR A 282 -8.45 -0.49 1.08
C TYR A 282 -8.20 -0.44 -0.43
N SER A 283 -9.09 -1.02 -1.22
CA SER A 283 -8.91 -1.23 -2.66
C SER A 283 -9.20 -0.01 -3.52
N GLU A 284 -10.17 0.81 -3.13
CA GLU A 284 -10.65 1.90 -3.97
C GLU A 284 -9.62 3.02 -4.09
N GLY A 285 -9.41 3.46 -5.34
CA GLY A 285 -8.41 4.47 -5.66
C GLY A 285 -6.97 4.03 -5.42
N ARG A 286 -6.67 2.71 -5.41
CA ARG A 286 -5.33 2.16 -5.22
C ARG A 286 -4.89 1.27 -6.38
N VAL A 287 -3.72 1.56 -6.94
CA VAL A 287 -3.13 0.79 -8.04
C VAL A 287 -1.62 0.76 -7.91
N MET A 288 -1.02 -0.40 -8.14
CA MET A 288 0.41 -0.54 -8.44
C MET A 288 0.55 -1.00 -9.88
N TRP A 289 1.56 -0.55 -10.62
CA TRP A 289 1.75 -1.00 -12.00
C TRP A 289 3.21 -0.92 -12.43
N ILE A 290 3.53 -1.62 -13.52
CA ILE A 290 4.83 -1.53 -14.17
C ILE A 290 4.76 -0.46 -15.25
N GLU A 291 5.62 0.54 -15.15
CA GLU A 291 5.90 1.48 -16.23
C GLU A 291 7.16 1.04 -16.97
N VAL A 292 7.06 0.98 -18.29
CA VAL A 292 8.19 0.75 -19.20
C VAL A 292 8.31 1.95 -20.13
N THR A 293 9.49 2.57 -20.19
CA THR A 293 9.79 3.64 -21.15
C THR A 293 11.15 3.39 -21.79
N ALA A 294 11.29 3.62 -23.09
CA ALA A 294 12.55 3.55 -23.80
C ALA A 294 12.77 4.84 -24.61
N THR A 295 13.90 5.51 -24.43
CA THR A 295 14.23 6.77 -25.11
C THR A 295 15.53 6.67 -25.91
N TYR A 296 15.63 7.45 -27.00
CA TYR A 296 16.87 7.68 -27.74
C TYR A 296 17.10 9.20 -27.79
N MET A 297 18.22 9.69 -27.23
CA MET A 297 18.53 11.13 -27.19
C MET A 297 17.32 11.99 -26.73
N ASP A 298 16.70 11.58 -25.61
CA ASP A 298 15.48 12.17 -25.01
C ASP A 298 14.17 12.01 -25.81
N GLU A 299 14.20 11.47 -27.03
CA GLU A 299 13.00 11.12 -27.79
C GLU A 299 12.40 9.81 -27.26
N LEU A 300 11.13 9.83 -26.86
CA LEU A 300 10.41 8.63 -26.43
C LEU A 300 10.10 7.73 -27.63
N VAL A 301 10.64 6.51 -27.60
CA VAL A 301 10.48 5.51 -28.66
C VAL A 301 9.38 4.51 -28.32
N TYR A 302 9.42 3.96 -27.11
CA TYR A 302 8.45 2.98 -26.62
C TYR A 302 7.95 3.34 -25.23
N SER A 303 6.66 3.11 -24.97
CA SER A 303 6.08 3.19 -23.63
C SER A 303 5.00 2.13 -23.40
N SER A 304 4.86 1.72 -22.15
CA SER A 304 3.69 1.05 -21.63
C SER A 304 3.47 1.47 -20.18
N GLY A 305 2.23 1.76 -19.80
CA GLY A 305 1.88 2.17 -18.44
C GLY A 305 2.55 3.46 -17.96
N ARG A 306 2.94 4.37 -18.87
CA ARG A 306 3.54 5.66 -18.51
C ARG A 306 2.62 6.45 -17.59
N TRP A 307 3.16 7.05 -16.54
CA TRP A 307 2.39 7.99 -15.72
C TRP A 307 1.98 9.23 -16.53
N LEU A 308 0.68 9.50 -16.60
CA LEU A 308 0.09 10.70 -17.19
C LEU A 308 -0.45 11.58 -16.05
N ASP A 309 0.14 12.76 -15.88
CA ASP A 309 -0.22 13.69 -14.81
C ASP A 309 -1.71 14.02 -14.82
N GLY A 310 -2.38 13.75 -13.69
CA GLY A 310 -3.82 14.00 -13.52
C GLY A 310 -4.73 12.93 -14.13
N GLU A 311 -4.23 11.99 -14.93
CA GLU A 311 -5.04 10.96 -15.58
C GLU A 311 -4.81 9.57 -14.96
N GLY A 312 -3.57 9.23 -14.62
CA GLY A 312 -3.23 7.89 -14.12
C GLY A 312 -2.19 7.17 -14.99
N PRO A 313 -2.02 5.85 -14.82
CA PRO A 313 -1.23 5.05 -15.76
C PRO A 313 -1.87 5.04 -17.15
N GLU A 314 -1.10 5.41 -18.17
CA GLU A 314 -1.44 5.27 -19.60
C GLU A 314 -1.99 3.86 -19.86
N ASP A 315 -3.17 3.80 -20.46
CA ASP A 315 -3.82 2.53 -20.77
C ASP A 315 -3.38 2.01 -22.13
N ASP A 316 -2.94 0.76 -22.16
CA ASP A 316 -2.49 0.07 -23.36
C ASP A 316 -2.73 -1.44 -23.21
N ALA A 317 -2.58 -2.21 -24.28
CA ALA A 317 -2.94 -3.64 -24.27
C ALA A 317 -2.04 -4.52 -23.38
N GLN A 318 -0.88 -4.02 -22.94
CA GLN A 318 0.14 -4.75 -22.20
C GLN A 318 0.46 -4.15 -20.81
N VAL A 319 -0.18 -3.03 -20.42
CA VAL A 319 0.00 -2.43 -19.10
C VAL A 319 -0.28 -3.44 -17.99
N ARG A 320 0.69 -3.60 -17.08
CA ARG A 320 0.58 -4.56 -15.99
C ARG A 320 0.18 -3.85 -14.69
N ARG A 321 -1.12 -3.83 -14.39
CA ARG A 321 -1.68 -3.26 -13.15
C ARG A 321 -1.92 -4.33 -12.09
N TYR A 322 -1.61 -4.04 -10.83
CA TYR A 322 -1.91 -4.83 -9.63
C TYR A 322 -2.92 -4.04 -8.81
N GLU A 323 -4.18 -4.43 -8.92
CA GLU A 323 -5.32 -3.71 -8.37
C GLU A 323 -6.43 -4.67 -7.97
N ALA A 324 -7.32 -4.20 -7.11
CA ALA A 324 -8.57 -4.88 -6.80
C ALA A 324 -9.73 -3.94 -7.05
N ILE A 325 -10.70 -4.41 -7.83
CA ILE A 325 -11.88 -3.64 -8.23
C ILE A 325 -13.10 -4.39 -7.71
N ALA A 326 -13.83 -3.72 -6.82
CA ALA A 326 -15.09 -4.19 -6.28
C ALA A 326 -16.24 -3.31 -6.80
N VAL A 327 -17.42 -3.93 -6.91
CA VAL A 327 -18.65 -3.26 -7.33
C VAL A 327 -19.84 -3.70 -6.49
N ASP A 328 -20.89 -2.88 -6.50
CA ASP A 328 -22.26 -3.35 -6.30
C ASP A 328 -22.67 -4.17 -7.52
N TYR A 329 -22.80 -5.50 -7.37
CA TYR A 329 -23.14 -6.41 -8.47
C TYR A 329 -24.43 -6.04 -9.20
N ALA A 330 -25.39 -5.41 -8.50
CA ALA A 330 -26.68 -5.09 -9.10
C ALA A 330 -26.62 -3.87 -10.03
N THR A 331 -25.70 -2.93 -9.77
CA THR A 331 -25.61 -1.66 -10.50
C THR A 331 -24.31 -1.48 -11.28
N ASP A 332 -23.30 -2.32 -11.02
CA ASP A 332 -21.94 -2.21 -11.56
C ASP A 332 -21.23 -0.91 -11.12
N GLU A 333 -21.69 -0.31 -10.02
CA GLU A 333 -21.10 0.91 -9.46
C GLU A 333 -19.87 0.58 -8.61
N THR A 334 -18.77 1.28 -8.85
CA THR A 334 -17.53 1.28 -8.07
C THR A 334 -17.48 2.46 -7.10
N PHE A 335 -16.51 2.49 -6.18
CA PHE A 335 -16.25 3.61 -5.25
C PHE A 335 -17.32 3.83 -4.17
N HIS A 336 -18.21 2.86 -4.03
CA HIS A 336 -19.26 2.82 -3.02
C HIS A 336 -18.98 1.67 -2.05
N LEU A 337 -17.96 1.81 -1.19
CA LEU A 337 -17.48 0.79 -0.24
C LEU A 337 -18.61 -0.02 0.43
N LEU A 338 -19.61 0.64 0.99
CA LEU A 338 -20.70 -0.05 1.71
C LEU A 338 -21.66 -0.80 0.79
N ARG A 339 -21.65 -0.53 -0.52
CA ARG A 339 -22.48 -1.20 -1.53
C ARG A 339 -21.75 -2.35 -2.21
N ASN A 340 -20.42 -2.31 -2.22
CA ASN A 340 -19.59 -3.36 -2.81
C ASN A 340 -19.92 -4.74 -2.23
N ASN A 341 -20.17 -5.69 -3.13
CA ASN A 341 -20.46 -7.07 -2.77
C ASN A 341 -19.89 -8.10 -3.77
N HIS A 342 -19.21 -7.64 -4.82
CA HIS A 342 -18.60 -8.48 -5.83
C HIS A 342 -17.20 -7.97 -6.20
N TRP A 343 -16.22 -8.88 -6.23
CA TRP A 343 -14.90 -8.60 -6.79
C TRP A 343 -14.92 -8.87 -8.29
N VAL A 344 -14.75 -7.82 -9.09
CA VAL A 344 -14.57 -7.93 -10.55
C VAL A 344 -13.18 -8.50 -10.84
N VAL A 345 -12.17 -7.99 -10.13
CA VAL A 345 -10.79 -8.45 -10.21
C VAL A 345 -10.10 -8.22 -8.88
N ASP A 346 -9.19 -9.11 -8.50
CA ASP A 346 -8.18 -8.89 -7.49
C ASP A 346 -6.88 -9.50 -8.01
N SER A 347 -6.09 -8.61 -8.62
CA SER A 347 -4.84 -8.94 -9.29
C SER A 347 -3.61 -8.49 -8.49
N ARG A 348 -3.81 -8.12 -7.21
CA ARG A 348 -2.76 -7.73 -6.28
C ARG A 348 -1.87 -8.93 -6.00
N LEU A 349 -0.55 -8.70 -5.93
CA LEU A 349 0.44 -9.77 -5.90
C LEU A 349 0.41 -10.49 -4.53
N PRO A 350 0.12 -11.80 -4.45
CA PRO A 350 0.09 -12.53 -3.18
C PRO A 350 1.42 -12.50 -2.40
N PRO A 351 1.39 -12.65 -1.06
CA PRO A 351 2.61 -12.84 -0.29
C PRO A 351 3.17 -14.26 -0.46
N LYS A 352 4.44 -14.42 -0.11
CA LYS A 352 5.09 -15.73 -0.08
C LYS A 352 4.28 -16.72 0.74
N GLY A 353 3.96 -17.86 0.13
CA GLY A 353 3.30 -18.99 0.79
C GLY A 353 1.81 -18.78 1.10
N LEU A 354 1.14 -17.78 0.50
CA LEU A 354 -0.31 -17.59 0.68
C LEU A 354 -1.06 -18.86 0.30
N LYS A 355 -1.81 -19.40 1.26
CA LYS A 355 -2.67 -20.57 1.07
C LYS A 355 -4.03 -20.17 0.48
N PRO A 356 -4.66 -21.06 -0.32
CA PRO A 356 -6.00 -20.81 -0.84
C PRO A 356 -7.03 -20.58 0.26
N ASP A 357 -7.80 -19.52 0.15
CA ASP A 357 -8.89 -19.14 1.03
C ASP A 357 -9.82 -18.19 0.25
N PRO A 358 -11.14 -18.47 0.14
CA PRO A 358 -12.06 -17.64 -0.64
C PRO A 358 -12.00 -16.15 -0.31
N GLU A 359 -11.66 -15.77 0.93
CA GLU A 359 -11.56 -14.37 1.35
C GLU A 359 -10.23 -13.70 0.99
N THR A 360 -9.18 -14.46 0.68
CA THR A 360 -7.85 -13.93 0.33
C THR A 360 -7.35 -14.35 -1.06
N ASP A 361 -8.08 -15.21 -1.76
CA ASP A 361 -7.73 -15.64 -3.10
C ASP A 361 -7.71 -14.44 -4.07
N PRO A 362 -6.77 -14.40 -5.03
CA PRO A 362 -6.89 -13.54 -6.19
C PRO A 362 -8.17 -13.82 -6.97
N VAL A 363 -8.69 -12.81 -7.66
CA VAL A 363 -9.88 -12.92 -8.51
C VAL A 363 -9.50 -12.54 -9.93
N GLY A 364 -9.79 -13.41 -10.89
CA GLY A 364 -9.35 -13.31 -12.28
C GLY A 364 -8.51 -14.50 -12.71
N ASP A 365 -7.87 -14.40 -13.87
CA ASP A 365 -7.12 -15.49 -14.52
C ASP A 365 -5.58 -15.31 -14.43
N ARG A 366 -5.12 -14.26 -13.74
CA ARG A 366 -3.70 -13.89 -13.69
C ARG A 366 -2.82 -14.95 -13.04
N TYR A 367 -3.29 -15.56 -11.96
CA TYR A 367 -2.49 -16.44 -11.12
C TYR A 367 -3.05 -17.85 -11.13
N ALA A 368 -2.13 -18.82 -11.10
CA ALA A 368 -2.43 -20.21 -10.85
C ALA A 368 -1.62 -20.68 -9.64
N LEU A 369 -2.14 -21.66 -8.91
CA LEU A 369 -1.40 -22.26 -7.80
C LEU A 369 -0.09 -22.87 -8.28
N THR A 370 0.94 -22.70 -7.48
CA THR A 370 2.23 -23.36 -7.68
C THR A 370 2.14 -24.86 -7.35
N GLY A 371 3.21 -25.60 -7.58
CA GLY A 371 3.28 -27.03 -7.23
C GLY A 371 3.17 -27.35 -5.73
N ASP A 372 3.25 -26.34 -4.86
CA ASP A 372 3.15 -26.46 -3.40
C ASP A 372 1.77 -26.06 -2.85
N ASP A 373 0.75 -25.98 -3.71
CA ASP A 373 -0.61 -25.54 -3.38
C ASP A 373 -0.61 -24.20 -2.63
N VAL A 374 0.10 -23.21 -3.19
CA VAL A 374 0.12 -21.80 -2.74
C VAL A 374 0.00 -20.87 -3.93
N TRP A 375 -0.48 -19.65 -3.70
CA TRP A 375 -0.46 -18.60 -4.71
C TRP A 375 0.97 -18.08 -4.95
N PRO A 376 1.31 -17.66 -6.18
CA PRO A 376 2.64 -17.15 -6.49
C PRO A 376 2.83 -15.76 -5.85
N HIS A 377 4.04 -15.51 -5.34
CA HIS A 377 4.45 -14.20 -4.82
C HIS A 377 5.34 -13.42 -5.79
N GLN A 378 5.43 -13.94 -7.02
CA GLN A 378 6.16 -13.35 -8.14
C GLN A 378 5.24 -13.29 -9.34
N ASP A 379 5.37 -12.22 -10.12
CA ASP A 379 4.66 -12.04 -11.37
C ASP A 379 5.62 -11.56 -12.46
N THR A 380 5.56 -12.18 -13.63
CA THR A 380 6.39 -11.82 -14.78
C THR A 380 5.50 -11.32 -15.91
N ALA A 381 5.66 -10.04 -16.26
CA ALA A 381 5.05 -9.45 -17.45
C ALA A 381 6.03 -9.52 -18.63
N THR A 382 5.52 -9.79 -19.82
CA THR A 382 6.31 -9.74 -21.07
C THR A 382 5.78 -8.64 -21.96
N TYR A 383 6.69 -7.83 -22.49
CA TYR A 383 6.41 -6.70 -23.35
C TYR A 383 6.98 -6.93 -24.74
N SER A 384 6.20 -6.54 -25.73
CA SER A 384 6.61 -6.51 -27.13
C SER A 384 6.23 -5.16 -27.71
N PHE A 385 7.15 -4.56 -28.46
CA PHE A 385 6.96 -3.27 -29.11
C PHE A 385 7.18 -3.44 -30.61
N ASP A 386 6.21 -2.96 -31.40
CA ASP A 386 6.29 -2.97 -32.85
C ASP A 386 7.47 -2.13 -33.36
N PRO A 387 7.92 -2.33 -34.62
CA PRO A 387 8.92 -1.49 -35.24
C PRO A 387 8.63 0.01 -35.12
N ALA A 388 9.68 0.81 -34.87
CA ALA A 388 9.60 2.27 -34.77
C ALA A 388 10.54 2.94 -35.78
N THR A 389 10.22 4.17 -36.14
CA THR A 389 11.04 4.99 -37.05
C THR A 389 11.51 6.22 -36.29
N VAL A 390 12.80 6.24 -35.93
CA VAL A 390 13.45 7.35 -35.24
C VAL A 390 14.60 7.85 -36.11
N VAL A 391 14.76 9.17 -36.21
CA VAL A 391 15.84 9.77 -37.01
C VAL A 391 17.13 9.72 -36.21
N ASP A 392 18.19 9.23 -36.85
CA ASP A 392 19.54 9.27 -36.33
C ASP A 392 19.98 10.72 -36.13
N GLN A 393 20.18 11.12 -34.86
CA GLN A 393 20.57 12.48 -34.49
C GLN A 393 22.10 12.67 -34.58
N THR A 394 22.86 11.56 -34.60
CA THR A 394 24.32 11.51 -34.51
C THR A 394 24.91 10.56 -35.56
N PRO A 395 24.57 10.72 -36.86
CA PRO A 395 24.91 9.74 -37.91
C PRO A 395 26.40 9.57 -38.20
N ASP A 396 27.23 10.45 -37.65
CA ASP A 396 28.68 10.41 -37.77
C ASP A 396 29.35 9.58 -36.65
N ASP A 397 28.63 9.15 -35.60
CA ASP A 397 29.15 8.33 -34.50
C ASP A 397 28.23 7.14 -34.13
N PRO A 398 28.31 6.01 -34.83
CA PRO A 398 27.43 4.85 -34.59
C PRO A 398 27.65 4.14 -33.24
N ASN A 399 28.53 4.64 -32.38
CA ASN A 399 28.74 4.06 -31.03
C ASN A 399 27.95 4.80 -29.95
N ASP A 400 27.31 5.92 -30.27
CA ASP A 400 26.43 6.66 -29.34
C ASP A 400 24.94 6.30 -29.50
N ASP A 401 24.63 5.40 -30.43
CA ASP A 401 23.30 4.86 -30.64
C ASP A 401 22.92 3.88 -29.52
N THR A 402 22.37 4.43 -28.45
CA THR A 402 21.81 3.66 -27.32
C THR A 402 20.35 4.00 -27.07
N LEU A 403 19.57 2.96 -26.82
CA LEU A 403 18.21 3.07 -26.32
C LEU A 403 18.27 2.96 -24.80
N GLU A 404 17.88 4.03 -24.11
CA GLU A 404 17.81 4.09 -22.66
C GLU A 404 16.46 3.52 -22.21
N LEU A 405 16.46 2.25 -21.78
CA LEU A 405 15.32 1.56 -21.21
C LEU A 405 15.24 1.83 -19.72
N ARG A 406 14.09 2.33 -19.25
CA ARG A 406 13.78 2.52 -17.84
C ARG A 406 12.50 1.75 -17.50
N VAL A 407 12.56 0.95 -16.45
CA VAL A 407 11.43 0.17 -15.93
C VAL A 407 11.21 0.55 -14.47
N ARG A 408 9.98 0.94 -14.12
CA ARG A 408 9.60 1.30 -12.75
C ARG A 408 8.42 0.49 -12.27
N LEU A 409 8.46 0.04 -11.02
CA LEU A 409 7.27 -0.39 -10.30
C LEU A 409 6.72 0.82 -9.55
N LEU A 410 5.59 1.34 -10.02
CA LEU A 410 4.93 2.52 -9.47
C LEU A 410 3.75 2.12 -8.61
N TYR A 411 3.48 2.89 -7.58
CA TYR A 411 2.33 2.70 -6.70
C TYR A 411 1.62 4.04 -6.45
N LEU A 412 0.30 4.00 -6.49
CA LEU A 412 -0.55 5.14 -6.22
C LEU A 412 -1.73 4.74 -5.32
N VAL A 413 -2.05 5.64 -4.40
CA VAL A 413 -3.32 5.65 -3.68
C VAL A 413 -3.93 7.04 -3.76
N ASN A 414 -5.26 7.10 -3.75
CA ASN A 414 -6.05 8.29 -4.08
C ASN A 414 -5.91 8.66 -5.57
N THR A 415 -6.10 7.70 -6.47
CA THR A 415 -6.09 7.96 -7.93
C THR A 415 -6.94 9.19 -8.30
N PRO A 416 -6.60 9.95 -9.36
CA PRO A 416 -7.36 11.13 -9.78
C PRO A 416 -8.86 10.88 -9.89
N ALA A 417 -9.26 9.78 -10.57
CA ALA A 417 -10.66 9.39 -10.72
C ALA A 417 -11.40 9.17 -9.37
N TYR A 418 -10.70 8.65 -8.37
CA TYR A 418 -11.29 8.44 -7.03
C TYR A 418 -11.46 9.76 -6.28
N LEU A 419 -10.49 10.68 -6.37
CA LEU A 419 -10.60 12.01 -5.77
C LEU A 419 -11.72 12.84 -6.43
N GLU A 420 -11.83 12.77 -7.76
CA GLU A 420 -12.92 13.39 -8.53
C GLU A 420 -14.27 12.82 -8.11
N PHE A 421 -14.40 11.49 -8.05
CA PHE A 421 -15.62 10.83 -7.57
C PHE A 421 -15.99 11.31 -6.16
N LEU A 422 -15.03 11.32 -5.22
CA LEU A 422 -15.28 11.76 -3.85
C LEU A 422 -15.79 13.21 -3.78
N ALA A 423 -15.33 14.09 -4.67
CA ALA A 423 -15.79 15.47 -4.74
C ALA A 423 -17.19 15.58 -5.38
N ASP A 424 -17.41 14.90 -6.51
CA ASP A 424 -18.61 15.06 -7.32
C ASP A 424 -19.82 14.29 -6.77
N ALA A 425 -19.59 13.09 -6.21
CA ALA A 425 -20.63 12.22 -5.68
C ALA A 425 -21.04 12.57 -4.24
N ASN A 426 -20.28 13.42 -3.54
CA ASN A 426 -20.60 13.82 -2.17
C ASN A 426 -21.69 14.89 -2.14
N MET A 427 -22.85 14.48 -1.65
CA MET A 427 -24.03 15.29 -1.37
C MET A 427 -24.30 15.44 0.14
N THR A 428 -23.55 14.75 1.00
CA THR A 428 -23.69 14.79 2.46
C THR A 428 -23.13 16.08 3.04
N ASN A 429 -21.90 16.44 2.66
CA ASN A 429 -21.17 17.58 3.20
C ASN A 429 -20.05 18.05 2.24
N SER A 430 -19.15 18.91 2.71
CA SER A 430 -18.05 19.43 1.88
C SER A 430 -16.77 18.59 1.93
N SER A 431 -16.74 17.44 2.60
CA SER A 431 -15.50 16.66 2.81
C SER A 431 -14.88 16.19 1.49
N GLY A 432 -15.69 15.88 0.48
CA GLY A 432 -15.25 15.49 -0.85
C GLY A 432 -14.46 16.60 -1.55
N ALA A 433 -15.06 17.80 -1.64
CA ALA A 433 -14.40 18.99 -2.18
C ALA A 433 -13.14 19.37 -1.38
N ILE A 434 -13.17 19.28 -0.04
CA ILE A 434 -12.00 19.54 0.80
C ILE A 434 -10.85 18.59 0.47
N ALA A 435 -11.13 17.29 0.30
CA ALA A 435 -10.13 16.32 -0.09
C ALA A 435 -9.54 16.66 -1.47
N PHE A 436 -10.39 16.85 -2.48
CA PHE A 436 -9.95 17.18 -3.84
C PHE A 436 -9.08 18.45 -3.88
N ASP A 437 -9.54 19.54 -3.24
CA ASP A 437 -8.82 20.81 -3.20
C ASP A 437 -7.46 20.68 -2.51
N ALA A 438 -7.36 19.85 -1.46
CA ALA A 438 -6.11 19.64 -0.74
C ALA A 438 -5.04 18.98 -1.60
N PHE A 439 -5.42 18.04 -2.48
CA PHE A 439 -4.49 17.44 -3.44
C PHE A 439 -4.19 18.39 -4.60
N ALA A 440 -5.21 19.09 -5.13
CA ALA A 440 -5.04 20.05 -6.22
C ALA A 440 -4.06 21.18 -5.85
N ALA A 441 -4.09 21.63 -4.58
CA ALA A 441 -3.17 22.66 -4.06
C ALA A 441 -1.69 22.26 -4.14
N LEU A 442 -1.39 20.95 -4.21
CA LEU A 442 -0.03 20.41 -4.31
C LEU A 442 0.33 19.94 -5.74
N GLY A 443 -0.51 20.25 -6.74
CA GLY A 443 -0.30 19.83 -8.12
C GLY A 443 -0.89 18.45 -8.46
N GLY A 444 -1.78 17.92 -7.61
CA GLY A 444 -2.38 16.61 -7.78
C GLY A 444 -1.55 15.49 -7.17
N VAL A 445 -2.05 14.25 -7.27
CA VAL A 445 -1.34 13.08 -6.76
C VAL A 445 -0.10 12.75 -7.57
N GLN A 446 0.88 12.15 -6.90
CA GLN A 446 2.10 11.64 -7.51
C GLN A 446 2.34 10.19 -7.07
N PRO A 447 2.71 9.28 -7.98
CA PRO A 447 3.01 7.90 -7.62
C PRO A 447 4.35 7.79 -6.87
N ALA A 448 4.41 6.85 -5.94
CA ALA A 448 5.66 6.42 -5.33
C ALA A 448 6.37 5.39 -6.23
N VAL A 449 7.68 5.47 -6.31
CA VAL A 449 8.51 4.44 -6.96
C VAL A 449 8.87 3.39 -5.92
N LEU A 450 8.44 2.15 -6.11
CA LEU A 450 8.76 1.04 -5.22
C LEU A 450 10.08 0.37 -5.60
N ALA A 451 10.34 0.24 -6.90
CA ALA A 451 11.57 -0.32 -7.46
C ALA A 451 11.80 0.22 -8.88
N GLU A 452 13.05 0.28 -9.32
CA GLU A 452 13.42 0.80 -10.63
C GLU A 452 14.68 0.10 -11.15
N GLU A 453 14.72 -0.15 -12.46
CA GLU A 453 15.89 -0.61 -13.19
C GLU A 453 16.06 0.22 -14.48
N SER A 454 17.31 0.47 -14.86
CA SER A 454 17.65 1.19 -16.10
C SER A 454 18.78 0.48 -16.84
N LEU A 455 18.62 0.35 -18.16
CA LEU A 455 19.53 -0.36 -19.05
C LEU A 455 19.79 0.48 -20.29
N SER A 456 21.05 0.62 -20.68
CA SER A 456 21.43 1.22 -21.96
C SER A 456 21.66 0.10 -22.98
N LEU A 457 20.81 0.02 -23.99
CA LEU A 457 20.82 -1.04 -24.99
C LEU A 457 21.38 -0.51 -26.31
N PRO A 458 22.37 -1.17 -26.93
CA PRO A 458 22.83 -0.81 -28.27
C PRO A 458 21.66 -0.79 -29.27
N LEU A 459 21.59 0.27 -30.07
CA LEU A 459 20.48 0.56 -30.96
C LEU A 459 20.92 0.51 -32.43
N THR A 460 20.12 -0.11 -33.28
CA THR A 460 20.27 -0.07 -34.75
C THR A 460 18.93 0.20 -35.42
N GLY A 461 18.93 0.40 -36.74
CA GLY A 461 17.69 0.62 -37.50
C GLY A 461 17.17 2.06 -37.47
N LEU A 462 17.99 3.00 -37.00
CA LEU A 462 17.70 4.43 -37.10
C LEU A 462 17.65 4.89 -38.56
N THR A 463 16.80 5.87 -38.82
CA THR A 463 16.62 6.45 -40.16
C THR A 463 17.63 7.57 -40.36
N PRO A 464 18.39 7.60 -41.48
CA PRO A 464 19.33 8.68 -41.76
C PRO A 464 18.62 10.05 -41.83
N PRO A 465 19.27 11.14 -41.38
CA PRO A 465 18.70 12.47 -41.50
C PRO A 465 18.45 12.85 -42.96
N GLY A 466 17.24 13.35 -43.24
CA GLY A 466 16.84 13.80 -44.59
C GLY A 466 16.26 12.71 -45.50
N ALA A 467 16.01 11.50 -45.00
CA ALA A 467 15.18 10.53 -45.70
C ALA A 467 13.71 10.99 -45.65
N GLU A 468 13.25 11.71 -46.68
CA GLU A 468 11.82 11.94 -46.89
C GLU A 468 11.12 10.58 -47.01
N THR A 469 10.03 10.39 -46.26
CA THR A 469 9.08 9.31 -46.49
C THR A 469 8.54 9.47 -47.91
N THR A 470 9.11 8.71 -48.85
CA THR A 470 8.55 8.57 -50.18
C THR A 470 7.24 7.80 -50.04
N GLY A 471 6.17 8.55 -49.81
CA GLY A 471 4.80 8.06 -49.89
C GLY A 471 4.64 7.35 -51.22
N GLY A 472 4.42 6.05 -51.16
CA GLY A 472 4.16 5.25 -52.34
C GLY A 472 2.97 5.82 -53.09
N GLU A 473 3.23 6.43 -54.24
CA GLU A 473 2.21 6.70 -55.25
C GLU A 473 1.59 5.38 -55.69
N THR A 474 0.47 5.01 -55.08
CA THR A 474 -0.47 4.09 -55.71
C THR A 474 -1.04 4.78 -56.94
N THR A 475 -0.50 4.44 -58.10
CA THR A 475 -1.09 4.72 -59.41
C THR A 475 -2.39 3.92 -59.55
N GLY A 476 -3.50 4.47 -59.03
CA GLY A 476 -4.84 3.94 -59.17
C GLY A 476 -5.70 4.82 -60.06
N ALA A 477 -5.78 4.46 -61.34
CA ALA A 477 -6.56 5.17 -62.35
C ALA A 477 -8.05 5.31 -61.98
N SER A 478 -8.55 6.53 -62.07
CA SER A 478 -9.97 6.87 -62.10
C SER A 478 -10.61 6.34 -63.39
N THR A 479 -11.60 5.45 -63.25
CA THR A 479 -12.70 5.31 -64.21
C THR A 479 -14.01 5.25 -63.44
N GLY A 480 -14.93 6.16 -63.78
CA GLY A 480 -16.22 6.28 -63.14
C GLY A 480 -17.30 5.40 -63.77
N GLY A 481 -18.38 5.23 -63.00
CA GLY A 481 -19.74 5.08 -63.50
C GLY A 481 -20.35 3.68 -63.42
N GLY A 482 -21.40 3.53 -62.59
CA GLY A 482 -22.35 2.42 -62.73
C GLY A 482 -23.17 2.11 -61.47
N THR A 483 -24.41 2.56 -61.46
CA THR A 483 -25.48 2.29 -60.47
C THR A 483 -25.96 0.83 -60.47
N GLY A 484 -26.46 0.32 -59.33
CA GLY A 484 -27.25 -0.93 -59.32
C GLY A 484 -27.48 -1.65 -57.98
N SER A 485 -28.53 -1.25 -57.24
CA SER A 485 -29.53 -2.03 -56.47
C SER A 485 -29.27 -3.47 -55.96
N THR A 486 -29.51 -3.64 -54.63
CA THR A 486 -30.25 -4.71 -53.91
C THR A 486 -29.88 -6.19 -54.01
N GLY A 487 -29.82 -6.86 -52.84
CA GLY A 487 -30.14 -8.28 -52.70
C GLY A 487 -29.54 -8.94 -51.45
N GLY A 488 -30.36 -9.20 -50.43
CA GLY A 488 -29.94 -9.83 -49.17
C GLY A 488 -29.87 -11.36 -49.19
N GLY A 489 -29.51 -11.92 -48.04
CA GLY A 489 -29.67 -13.34 -47.73
C GLY A 489 -28.66 -13.87 -46.71
N SER A 490 -28.87 -13.60 -45.42
CA SER A 490 -28.23 -14.39 -44.34
C SER A 490 -29.06 -15.63 -44.07
N SER A 491 -28.45 -16.79 -44.28
CA SER A 491 -28.98 -18.10 -43.93
C SER A 491 -28.69 -18.44 -42.47
N SER A 492 -29.77 -18.77 -41.78
CA SER A 492 -29.86 -19.37 -40.45
C SER A 492 -29.31 -20.79 -40.35
N GLY A 493 -28.81 -21.14 -39.16
CA GLY A 493 -28.78 -22.49 -38.59
C GLY A 493 -28.16 -22.36 -37.21
N GLY A 494 -28.70 -22.83 -36.09
CA GLY A 494 -29.76 -23.80 -35.85
C GLY A 494 -29.35 -24.59 -34.61
N THR A 495 -30.07 -24.38 -33.50
CA THR A 495 -30.43 -25.36 -32.46
C THR A 495 -29.36 -26.28 -31.85
N THR A 496 -29.25 -26.36 -30.53
CA THR A 496 -30.02 -27.35 -29.72
C THR A 496 -29.77 -27.17 -28.23
N ALA A 497 -30.86 -27.22 -27.47
CA ALA A 497 -30.90 -27.37 -26.02
C ALA A 497 -31.09 -28.86 -25.65
N ALA A 498 -30.67 -29.21 -24.41
CA ALA A 498 -31.17 -30.26 -23.49
C ALA A 498 -29.97 -30.83 -22.69
N SER A 499 -30.01 -31.18 -21.41
CA SER A 499 -31.00 -31.09 -20.33
C SER A 499 -30.38 -31.74 -19.09
N THR A 500 -30.67 -31.18 -17.90
CA THR A 500 -30.94 -31.84 -16.60
C THR A 500 -29.89 -32.73 -15.89
N GLY A 501 -29.67 -32.43 -14.61
CA GLY A 501 -29.21 -33.34 -13.55
C GLY A 501 -28.69 -32.56 -12.33
N ALA A 502 -29.56 -32.08 -11.44
CA ALA A 502 -29.93 -32.71 -10.16
C ALA A 502 -28.93 -32.49 -9.02
N ALA A 503 -29.46 -31.89 -7.95
CA ALA A 503 -28.82 -31.43 -6.73
C ALA A 503 -28.23 -32.53 -5.83
N THR A 504 -27.19 -32.18 -5.08
CA THR A 504 -26.95 -32.72 -3.74
C THR A 504 -26.33 -31.65 -2.82
N SER A 505 -27.04 -31.42 -1.72
CA SER A 505 -26.71 -30.59 -0.57
C SER A 505 -25.76 -31.29 0.41
N GLY A 506 -24.88 -30.52 1.04
CA GLY A 506 -24.11 -30.85 2.25
C GLY A 506 -23.01 -29.80 2.36
N GLY A 507 -22.83 -29.02 3.42
CA GLY A 507 -23.13 -29.19 4.83
C GLY A 507 -21.99 -28.45 5.53
N VAL A 508 -22.24 -27.21 5.95
CA VAL A 508 -21.24 -26.32 6.55
C VAL A 508 -20.84 -26.87 7.92
N ALA A 509 -19.55 -27.23 8.06
CA ALA A 509 -18.96 -27.56 9.35
C ALA A 509 -18.23 -26.32 9.88
N SER A 510 -18.86 -25.67 10.84
CA SER A 510 -18.24 -24.67 11.71
C SER A 510 -17.19 -25.39 12.57
N ALA A 511 -15.92 -25.02 12.42
CA ALA A 511 -14.83 -25.49 13.25
C ALA A 511 -14.36 -24.34 14.14
N THR A 512 -14.92 -24.30 15.35
CA THR A 512 -14.33 -23.65 16.51
C THR A 512 -13.01 -24.31 16.86
N THR A 513 -11.90 -23.56 16.85
CA THR A 513 -10.67 -23.95 17.55
C THR A 513 -10.09 -22.75 18.28
N SER A 514 -10.27 -22.78 19.59
CA SER A 514 -9.44 -22.09 20.58
C SER A 514 -7.97 -22.48 20.41
N ALA A 515 -7.08 -21.50 20.39
CA ALA A 515 -5.66 -21.70 20.67
C ALA A 515 -5.09 -20.41 21.28
N GLY A 516 -5.03 -20.38 22.61
CA GLY A 516 -3.98 -19.66 23.30
C GLY A 516 -2.69 -20.45 23.12
N GLY A 517 -1.61 -19.76 22.80
CA GLY A 517 -0.29 -20.32 22.64
C GLY A 517 0.72 -19.20 22.75
N ASP A 518 1.53 -19.27 23.80
CA ASP A 518 2.57 -18.34 24.17
C ASP A 518 3.65 -18.25 23.08
N ASP A 519 3.80 -17.08 22.46
CA ASP A 519 4.91 -16.76 21.54
C ASP A 519 6.10 -16.19 22.34
N GLU A 520 6.83 -17.07 23.03
CA GLU A 520 8.23 -16.79 23.42
C GLU A 520 9.17 -17.51 22.46
N GLY A 521 9.84 -16.74 21.60
CA GLY A 521 10.76 -17.30 20.61
C GLY A 521 11.69 -16.28 19.96
N ASP A 522 12.37 -15.44 20.74
CA ASP A 522 13.50 -14.66 20.23
C ASP A 522 14.78 -15.09 20.96
N GLY A 523 15.57 -15.94 20.30
CA GLY A 523 16.74 -16.57 20.89
C GLY A 523 17.71 -17.13 19.87
N ALA A 524 18.86 -16.46 19.78
CA ALA A 524 20.16 -16.89 19.25
C ALA A 524 20.50 -16.51 17.81
N GLY A 525 21.49 -15.61 17.73
CA GLY A 525 22.09 -15.09 16.51
C GLY A 525 22.69 -16.13 15.57
N CYS A 526 22.85 -15.70 14.32
CA CYS A 526 23.83 -16.27 13.41
C CYS A 526 24.50 -15.18 12.58
N SER A 527 25.82 -15.30 12.55
CA SER A 527 26.79 -14.50 11.82
C SER A 527 26.61 -14.60 10.31
N CYS A 528 26.53 -13.45 9.63
CA CYS A 528 26.79 -13.37 8.19
C CYS A 528 28.24 -12.96 7.95
N ARG A 529 28.95 -13.88 7.29
CA ARG A 529 30.35 -13.84 6.91
C ARG A 529 30.43 -13.05 5.59
N SER A 530 30.90 -11.81 5.62
CA SER A 530 31.30 -11.08 4.41
C SER A 530 32.82 -11.08 4.26
N GLY A 531 33.29 -11.67 3.16
CA GLY A 531 34.66 -11.52 2.69
C GLY A 531 34.78 -10.24 1.86
N GLY A 532 35.86 -9.50 2.06
CA GLY A 532 36.24 -8.34 1.26
C GLY A 532 37.30 -7.51 1.98
N GLY A 533 38.55 -7.59 1.51
CA GLY A 533 39.74 -7.01 2.13
C GLY A 533 39.87 -5.48 2.03
N PRO A 534 41.01 -4.93 2.52
CA PRO A 534 41.03 -3.63 3.19
C PRO A 534 41.52 -2.49 2.29
N LEU A 535 41.03 -1.28 2.55
CA LEU A 535 41.71 -0.04 2.23
C LEU A 535 42.03 0.69 3.53
N GLY A 536 43.31 0.70 3.87
CA GLY A 536 43.84 1.48 4.99
C GLY A 536 44.09 2.91 4.58
N VAL A 537 43.83 3.85 5.50
CA VAL A 537 44.52 5.14 5.54
C VAL A 537 44.85 5.46 7.01
N THR A 538 46.13 5.33 7.28
CA THR A 538 46.99 5.92 8.31
C THR A 538 46.39 6.97 9.26
N GLY A 539 46.52 6.69 10.56
CA GLY A 539 46.45 7.67 11.62
C GLY A 539 47.71 8.54 11.73
N LEU A 540 47.56 9.70 12.36
CA LEU A 540 48.65 10.52 12.87
C LEU A 540 48.28 11.00 14.28
N LEU A 541 48.90 10.33 15.25
CA LEU A 541 49.04 10.74 16.63
C LEU A 541 50.02 11.91 16.75
N GLY A 542 49.65 12.92 17.52
CA GLY A 542 50.55 13.96 18.00
C GLY A 542 50.25 14.30 19.47
N LEU A 543 51.08 13.76 20.37
CA LEU A 543 51.08 14.01 21.81
C LEU A 543 51.42 15.47 22.17
N GLY A 544 50.97 15.94 23.35
CA GLY A 544 51.72 16.95 24.10
C GLY A 544 51.02 17.67 25.27
N LEU A 545 51.01 17.04 26.45
CA LEU A 545 51.14 17.57 27.83
C LEU A 545 50.66 18.99 28.20
N GLY A 546 49.98 19.10 29.36
CA GLY A 546 50.20 20.25 30.28
C GLY A 546 49.10 20.65 31.28
N LEU A 547 49.00 19.93 32.40
CA LEU A 547 48.75 20.37 33.80
C LEU A 547 47.99 21.70 34.13
N ALA A 548 46.98 21.51 35.00
CA ALA A 548 46.76 22.16 36.32
C ALA A 548 45.89 23.43 36.48
N PHE A 549 44.83 23.24 37.29
CA PHE A 549 44.25 24.08 38.36
C PHE A 549 43.90 25.56 38.11
N GLY A 550 42.63 25.90 38.36
CA GLY A 550 42.23 27.29 38.58
C GLY A 550 40.74 27.52 38.85
N VAL A 551 40.29 27.23 40.06
CA VAL A 551 38.98 27.67 40.60
C VAL A 551 38.86 29.20 40.54
N ARG A 552 37.74 29.74 40.04
CA ARG A 552 37.24 31.05 40.49
C ARG A 552 35.73 31.23 40.29
N ARG A 553 35.01 31.18 41.43
CA ARG A 553 33.70 31.80 41.63
C ARG A 553 33.77 33.31 41.33
N ARG A 554 32.75 33.86 40.70
CA ARG A 554 32.29 35.23 40.94
C ARG A 554 30.77 35.29 41.04
N ARG A 555 30.34 36.01 42.06
CA ARG A 555 28.97 36.27 42.53
C ARG A 555 28.60 37.73 42.20
N HIS A 556 27.28 37.96 42.10
CA HIS A 556 26.50 39.18 42.40
C HIS A 556 26.61 40.40 41.46
N PRO A 557 25.69 41.38 41.56
CA PRO A 557 24.39 41.50 42.31
C PRO A 557 23.21 41.76 41.33
N ALA A 558 21.92 41.93 41.67
CA ALA A 558 21.15 42.13 42.89
C ALA A 558 19.80 41.42 42.72
#